data_AF-A0A7N2RAY8-F1
#
_entry.id   AF-A0A7N2RAY8-F1
#
_cell.length_a   1.000
_cell.length_b   1.000
_cell.length_c   1.000
_cell.angle_alpha   90.00
_cell.angle_beta   90.00
_cell.angle_gamma   90.00
#
_symmetry.space_group_name_H-M   'P 1'
#
loop_
_entity.id
_entity.type
_entity.pdbx_description
1 polymer ?
#
loop_
_entity_poly.entity_id
_entity_poly.type
_entity_poly.pdbx_seq_one_letter_code
_entity_poly.pdbx_strand_id
1 'polypeptide(L)'
;MKIPTRRNAFSLFFFFIILSETNFLAKTQNTTIPVNVGVILNDDTWNGKMGFSCINMSLEDFYASNSHYRTRVVLNSRDSKSDVVGAAAAGYLSLSLPYSSSL
;
A
#
# COMPACT_ATOMS: atom_id res chain seq x y z
N MET A 1 44.20 37.29 -30.54
CA MET A 1 43.99 36.03 -29.79
C MET A 1 42.53 35.98 -29.36
N LYS A 2 41.70 35.15 -30.02
CA LYS A 2 40.24 35.05 -29.79
C LYS A 2 39.99 33.89 -28.82
N ILE A 3 39.49 34.19 -27.63
CA ILE A 3 39.19 33.21 -26.58
C ILE A 3 37.85 32.55 -26.96
N PRO A 4 37.78 31.22 -27.17
CA PRO A 4 36.55 30.60 -27.60
C PRO A 4 35.56 30.44 -26.42
N THR A 5 34.30 30.67 -26.76
CA THR A 5 33.08 30.64 -25.94
C THR A 5 32.86 29.29 -25.25
N ARG A 6 33.61 29.00 -24.18
CA ARG A 6 33.57 27.75 -23.40
C ARG A 6 32.56 27.76 -22.23
N ARG A 7 31.70 28.77 -22.14
CA ARG A 7 30.73 28.95 -21.04
C ARG A 7 29.44 28.13 -21.20
N ASN A 8 29.07 27.77 -22.43
CA ASN A 8 27.76 27.16 -22.73
C ASN A 8 27.73 25.64 -22.55
N ALA A 9 28.86 24.93 -22.71
CA ALA A 9 28.89 23.47 -22.57
C ALA A 9 28.70 23.01 -21.10
N PHE A 10 29.23 23.76 -20.14
CA PHE A 10 29.05 23.48 -18.71
C PHE A 10 27.60 23.69 -18.27
N SER A 11 26.96 24.75 -18.77
CA SER A 11 25.56 25.04 -18.50
C SER A 11 24.63 23.94 -19.05
N LEU A 12 24.91 23.41 -20.24
CA LEU A 12 24.14 22.31 -20.83
C LEU A 12 24.31 21.02 -20.03
N PHE A 13 25.52 20.69 -19.57
CA PHE A 13 25.78 19.50 -18.75
C PHE A 13 25.00 19.53 -17.42
N PHE A 14 25.01 20.67 -16.73
CA PHE A 14 24.19 20.86 -15.52
C PHE A 14 22.69 20.73 -15.80
N PHE A 15 22.21 21.26 -16.93
CA PHE A 15 20.82 21.10 -17.36
C PHE A 15 20.43 19.62 -17.57
N PHE A 16 21.30 18.81 -18.18
CA PHE A 16 21.06 17.37 -18.36
C PHE A 16 21.02 16.61 -17.03
N ILE A 17 21.87 16.95 -16.06
CA ILE A 17 21.85 16.35 -14.71
C ILE A 17 20.54 16.70 -13.99
N ILE A 18 20.11 17.97 -13.99
CA ILE A 18 18.84 18.40 -13.39
C ILE A 18 17.64 17.73 -14.07
N LEU A 19 17.65 17.60 -15.39
CA LEU A 19 16.57 16.92 -16.14
C LEU A 19 16.50 15.42 -15.81
N SER A 20 17.64 14.75 -15.57
CA SER A 20 17.67 13.32 -15.25
C SER A 20 16.97 12.97 -13.94
N GLU A 21 17.06 13.83 -12.92
CA GLU A 21 16.40 13.64 -11.62
C GLU A 21 14.87 13.83 -11.68
N THR A 22 14.38 14.63 -12.63
CA THR A 22 12.93 14.91 -12.76
C THR A 22 12.12 13.78 -13.42
N ASN A 23 12.77 12.80 -14.05
CA ASN A 23 12.09 11.67 -14.70
C ASN A 23 11.64 10.57 -13.71
N PHE A 24 12.01 10.66 -12.44
CA PHE A 24 11.67 9.62 -11.45
C PHE A 24 10.26 9.76 -10.84
N LEU A 25 9.58 10.89 -11.05
CA LEU A 25 8.24 11.11 -10.50
C LEU A 25 7.19 11.29 -11.60
N ALA A 26 7.14 10.34 -12.54
CA ALA A 26 5.92 10.12 -13.31
C ALA A 26 4.83 9.63 -12.34
N LYS A 27 4.01 10.54 -11.82
CA LYS A 27 2.85 10.19 -11.01
C LYS A 27 1.81 9.55 -11.92
N THR A 28 1.94 8.25 -12.15
CA THR A 28 0.89 7.42 -12.73
C THR A 28 -0.37 7.65 -11.89
N GLN A 29 -1.48 7.98 -12.54
CA GLN A 29 -2.80 7.85 -11.94
C GLN A 29 -3.03 6.36 -11.65
N ASN A 30 -2.51 5.90 -10.52
CA ASN A 30 -2.67 4.54 -10.04
C ASN A 30 -4.11 4.39 -9.58
N THR A 31 -5.03 4.12 -10.51
CA THR A 31 -6.34 3.60 -10.16
C THR A 31 -6.11 2.24 -9.50
N THR A 32 -6.20 2.22 -8.18
CA THR A 32 -6.08 1.00 -7.39
C THR A 32 -7.44 0.31 -7.32
N ILE A 33 -7.45 -1.00 -7.60
CA ILE A 33 -8.64 -1.84 -7.57
C ILE A 33 -8.69 -2.51 -6.19
N PRO A 34 -9.63 -2.15 -5.30
CA PRO A 34 -9.70 -2.75 -3.98
C PRO A 34 -10.17 -4.21 -4.06
N VAL A 35 -9.52 -5.08 -3.30
CA VAL A 35 -9.92 -6.48 -3.07
C VAL A 35 -10.21 -6.63 -1.59
N ASN A 36 -11.49 -6.69 -1.23
CA ASN A 36 -11.91 -6.77 0.16
C ASN A 36 -11.72 -8.19 0.71
N VAL A 37 -10.98 -8.33 1.81
CA VAL A 37 -10.71 -9.60 2.48
C VAL A 37 -11.13 -9.49 3.94
N GLY A 38 -12.05 -10.35 4.37
CA GLY A 38 -12.45 -10.45 5.77
C GLY A 38 -11.44 -11.25 6.59
N VAL A 39 -11.09 -10.76 7.78
CA VAL A 39 -10.20 -11.45 8.73
C VAL A 39 -10.89 -11.52 10.07
N ILE A 40 -11.10 -12.73 10.60
CA ILE A 40 -11.69 -12.94 11.93
C ILE A 40 -10.63 -13.60 12.80
N LEU A 41 -10.25 -12.92 13.87
CA LEU A 41 -9.24 -13.38 14.82
C LEU A 41 -9.55 -12.81 16.20
N ASN A 42 -8.94 -13.36 17.25
CA ASN A 42 -9.04 -12.82 18.59
C ASN A 42 -8.02 -11.67 18.75
N ASP A 43 -8.47 -10.43 18.61
CA ASP A 43 -7.59 -9.26 18.62
C ASP A 43 -7.10 -8.87 20.03
N ASP A 44 -7.66 -9.48 21.07
CA ASP A 44 -7.22 -9.29 22.46
C ASP A 44 -6.03 -10.19 22.83
N THR A 45 -5.75 -11.23 22.04
CA THR A 45 -4.62 -12.14 22.29
C THR A 45 -3.33 -11.70 21.61
N TRP A 46 -2.19 -12.01 22.24
CA TRP A 46 -0.87 -11.77 21.66
C TRP A 46 -0.73 -12.42 20.28
N ASN A 47 -1.16 -13.68 20.14
CA ASN A 47 -1.09 -14.41 18.87
C ASN A 47 -1.97 -13.77 17.78
N GLY A 48 -3.17 -13.29 18.14
CA GLY A 48 -4.04 -12.59 17.19
C GLY A 48 -3.45 -11.26 16.71
N LYS A 49 -2.93 -10.45 17.63
CA LYS A 49 -2.23 -9.18 17.30
C LYS A 49 -0.98 -9.42 16.45
N MET A 50 -0.16 -10.40 16.84
CA MET A 50 1.03 -10.77 16.09
C MET A 50 0.67 -11.22 14.67
N GLY A 51 -0.29 -12.15 14.55
CA GLY A 51 -0.74 -12.64 13.24
C GLY A 51 -1.26 -11.53 12.34
N PHE A 52 -2.10 -10.63 12.88
CA PHE A 52 -2.61 -9.50 12.13
C PHE A 52 -1.51 -8.53 11.68
N SER A 53 -0.54 -8.25 12.55
CA SER A 53 0.63 -7.43 12.22
C SER A 53 1.47 -8.07 11.10
N CYS A 54 1.73 -9.37 11.17
CA CYS A 54 2.45 -10.09 10.12
C CYS A 54 1.75 -10.03 8.77
N ILE A 55 0.41 -10.14 8.75
CA ILE A 55 -0.37 -9.98 7.51
C ILE A 55 -0.17 -8.56 6.97
N ASN A 56 -0.33 -7.53 7.80
CA ASN A 56 -0.19 -6.14 7.36
C ASN A 56 1.22 -5.85 6.81
N MET A 57 2.27 -6.24 7.53
CA MET A 57 3.66 -6.08 7.07
C MET A 57 3.92 -6.84 5.76
N SER A 58 3.41 -8.07 5.63
CA SER A 58 3.59 -8.84 4.39
C SER A 58 2.93 -8.18 3.18
N LEU A 59 1.79 -7.51 3.36
CA LEU A 59 1.13 -6.74 2.30
C LEU A 59 1.96 -5.50 1.93
N GLU A 60 2.49 -4.78 2.93
CA GLU A 60 3.38 -3.63 2.70
C GLU A 60 4.62 -4.05 1.90
N ASP A 61 5.32 -5.10 2.32
CA ASP A 61 6.51 -5.64 1.64
C ASP A 61 6.20 -6.13 0.22
N PHE A 62 5.08 -6.84 0.06
CA PHE A 62 4.62 -7.33 -1.23
C PHE A 62 4.38 -6.16 -2.19
N TYR A 63 3.69 -5.12 -1.74
CA TYR A 63 3.35 -3.97 -2.56
C TYR A 63 4.50 -3.00 -2.80
N ALA A 64 5.46 -2.90 -1.88
CA ALA A 64 6.71 -2.18 -2.08
C ALA A 64 7.53 -2.85 -3.19
N SER A 65 7.60 -4.19 -3.19
CA SER A 65 8.30 -4.99 -4.20
C SER A 65 7.55 -5.06 -5.53
N ASN A 66 6.22 -4.90 -5.52
CA ASN A 66 5.35 -5.03 -6.69
C ASN A 66 4.55 -3.75 -6.95
N SER A 67 5.25 -2.62 -7.11
CA SER A 67 4.63 -1.29 -7.25
C SER A 67 3.67 -1.15 -8.44
N HIS A 68 3.83 -1.98 -9.47
CA HIS A 68 2.98 -2.01 -10.67
C HIS A 68 1.64 -2.76 -10.46
N TYR A 69 1.48 -3.51 -9.38
CA TYR A 69 0.20 -4.17 -9.07
C TYR A 69 -0.85 -3.11 -8.71
N ARG A 70 -1.94 -3.12 -9.48
CA ARG A 70 -3.04 -2.18 -9.33
C ARG A 70 -4.08 -2.68 -8.32
N THR A 71 -4.15 -4.00 -8.08
CA THR A 71 -5.04 -4.56 -7.07
C THR A 71 -4.47 -4.37 -5.67
N ARG A 72 -5.29 -3.87 -4.73
CA ARG A 72 -4.90 -3.66 -3.33
C ARG A 72 -5.83 -4.43 -2.40
N VAL A 73 -5.27 -5.33 -1.60
CA VAL A 73 -6.00 -6.04 -0.55
C VAL A 73 -6.37 -5.05 0.53
N VAL A 74 -7.67 -4.98 0.85
CA VAL A 74 -8.22 -4.20 1.94
C VAL A 74 -8.67 -5.20 3.01
N LEU A 75 -7.98 -5.19 4.14
CA LEU A 75 -8.28 -6.07 5.27
C LEU A 75 -9.43 -5.48 6.08
N ASN A 76 -10.50 -6.25 6.23
CA ASN A 76 -11.64 -5.95 7.08
C ASN A 76 -11.59 -6.89 8.27
N SER A 77 -10.94 -6.47 9.35
CA SER A 77 -10.84 -7.28 10.56
C SER A 77 -12.10 -7.21 11.42
N ARG A 78 -12.42 -8.31 12.08
CA ARG A 78 -13.44 -8.43 13.13
C ARG A 78 -12.90 -9.27 14.26
N ASP A 79 -13.17 -8.84 15.48
CA ASP A 79 -12.78 -9.60 16.66
C ASP A 79 -13.71 -10.79 16.88
N SER A 80 -13.13 -11.96 17.14
CA SER A 80 -13.85 -13.17 17.53
C SER A 80 -14.34 -13.13 18.98
N LYS A 81 -13.84 -12.20 19.81
CA LYS A 81 -14.18 -12.08 21.25
C LYS A 81 -13.90 -13.38 22.02
N SER A 82 -12.95 -14.18 21.54
CA SER A 82 -12.66 -15.53 22.04
C SER A 82 -13.88 -16.48 22.06
N ASP A 83 -14.91 -16.19 21.28
CA ASP A 83 -16.16 -16.93 21.25
C ASP A 83 -16.47 -17.42 19.83
N VAL A 84 -16.83 -18.71 19.72
CA VAL A 84 -17.15 -19.33 18.43
C VAL A 84 -18.45 -18.80 17.84
N VAL A 85 -19.42 -18.42 18.69
CA VAL A 85 -20.67 -17.81 18.23
C VAL A 85 -20.42 -16.38 17.79
N GLY A 86 -19.64 -15.60 18.57
CA GLY A 86 -19.14 -14.28 18.20
C GLY A 86 -18.40 -14.28 16.86
N ALA A 87 -17.48 -15.23 16.66
CA ALA A 87 -16.76 -15.40 15.39
C ALA A 87 -17.69 -15.70 14.21
N ALA A 88 -18.63 -16.63 14.38
CA ALA A 88 -19.60 -16.97 13.35
C ALA A 88 -20.52 -15.78 13.00
N ALA A 89 -20.98 -15.04 14.02
CA ALA A 89 -21.79 -13.84 13.85
C ALA A 89 -21.02 -12.73 13.12
N ALA A 90 -19.75 -12.51 13.45
CA ALA A 90 -18.88 -11.56 12.76
C ALA A 90 -18.71 -11.91 11.27
N GLY A 91 -18.57 -13.20 10.95
CA GLY A 91 -18.50 -13.69 9.57
C GLY A 91 -19.81 -13.50 8.83
N TYR A 92 -20.93 -13.86 9.46
CA TYR A 92 -22.27 -13.69 8.89
C TYR A 92 -22.57 -12.22 8.58
N LEU A 93 -22.29 -11.31 9.53
CA LEU A 93 -22.51 -9.86 9.37
C LEU A 93 -21.71 -9.30 8.19
N SER A 94 -20.50 -9.82 7.97
CA SER A 94 -19.63 -9.41 6.87
C SER A 94 -20.14 -9.86 5.49
N LEU A 95 -20.98 -10.90 5.44
CA LEU A 95 -21.61 -11.39 4.21
C LEU A 95 -22.98 -10.74 3.95
N SER A 96 -23.72 -10.41 5.02
CA SER A 96 -25.12 -9.99 4.93
C SER A 96 -25.31 -8.50 4.71
N LEU A 97 -24.30 -7.66 4.98
CA LEU A 97 -24.37 -6.22 4.74
C LEU A 97 -23.17 -5.76 3.89
N PRO A 98 -23.37 -4.99 2.81
CA PRO A 98 -22.28 -4.24 2.19
C PRO A 98 -21.88 -3.12 3.16
N TYR A 99 -21.10 -3.46 4.19
CA TYR A 99 -20.76 -2.52 5.25
C TYR A 99 -19.49 -1.74 4.90
N SER A 100 -19.71 -0.46 4.68
CA SER A 100 -18.71 0.60 4.56
C SER A 100 -17.75 0.55 5.74
N SER A 101 -16.46 0.42 5.43
CA SER A 101 -15.33 0.81 6.28
C SER A 101 -15.57 2.20 6.87
N SER A 102 -15.55 2.32 8.21
CA SER A 102 -15.16 3.50 9.01
C SER A 102 -15.75 3.38 10.42
N LEU A 103 -14.96 2.86 11.36
CA LEU A 103 -14.83 3.32 12.75
C LEU A 103 -13.49 2.81 13.28
#